data_AF-A0A8R1EDX1-F1
#
_entry.id   AF-A0A8R1EDX1-F1
#
_cell.length_a   1.000
_cell.length_b   1.000
_cell.length_c   1.000
_cell.angle_alpha   90.00
_cell.angle_beta   90.00
_cell.angle_gamma   90.00
#
_symmetry.space_group_name_H-M   'P 1'
#
loop_
_entity.id
_entity.type
_entity.pdbx_description
1 polymer ?
#
loop_
_entity_poly.entity_id
_entity_poly.type
_entity_poly.pdbx_seq_one_letter_code
_entity_poly.pdbx_strand_id
1 'polypeptide(L)'
;MSRQLGRSQNAIRRYATDPINYGKKQKLPQTTQHPHLPIGKRHNSRLQHYKGLNLCGILVRHVYRHGKQLNIIQDLKDATKAEWDPITEAELKTLVVNMPNRVIEVIQKFGGDTKY
;
A
#
# COMPACT_ATOMS: atom_id res chain seq x y z
N MET A 1 12.77 17.51 -28.34
CA MET A 1 11.42 17.40 -27.73
C MET A 1 11.27 16.03 -27.08
N SER A 2 11.41 15.92 -25.76
CA SER A 2 11.25 14.66 -25.03
C SER A 2 9.85 14.61 -24.41
N ARG A 3 9.02 13.65 -24.81
CA ARG A 3 7.71 13.41 -24.20
C ARG A 3 7.93 12.57 -22.94
N GLN A 4 7.77 13.17 -21.76
CA GLN A 4 7.68 12.40 -20.51
C GLN A 4 6.43 11.51 -20.58
N LEU A 5 6.63 10.22 -20.82
CA LEU A 5 5.58 9.22 -20.74
C LEU A 5 5.32 8.93 -19.26
N GLY A 6 4.24 9.50 -18.71
CA GLY A 6 3.70 9.18 -17.39
C GLY A 6 3.09 7.78 -17.29
N ARG A 7 3.78 6.76 -17.80
CA ARG A 7 3.31 5.37 -17.84
C ARG A 7 4.12 4.50 -16.87
N SER A 8 3.44 3.52 -16.27
CA SER A 8 4.09 2.59 -15.34
C SER A 8 5.29 1.90 -15.98
N GLN A 9 6.30 1.55 -15.18
CA GLN A 9 7.51 0.86 -15.66
C GLN A 9 7.17 -0.42 -16.45
N ASN A 10 6.12 -1.13 -16.07
CA ASN A 10 5.63 -2.30 -16.79
C ASN A 10 5.10 -1.97 -18.20
N ALA A 11 4.47 -0.81 -18.38
CA ALA A 11 4.02 -0.36 -19.69
C ALA A 11 5.22 0.00 -20.58
N ILE A 12 6.23 0.67 -20.03
CA ILE A 12 7.48 0.99 -20.75
C ILE A 12 8.20 -0.29 -21.17
N ARG A 13 8.35 -1.25 -20.25
CA ARG A 13 9.00 -2.53 -20.54
C ARG A 13 8.29 -3.30 -21.65
N ARG A 14 6.96 -3.40 -21.60
CA ARG A 14 6.17 -4.09 -22.64
C ARG A 14 6.30 -3.43 -24.01
N TYR A 15 6.38 -2.10 -24.06
CA TYR A 15 6.61 -1.38 -25.32
C TYR A 15 8.02 -1.64 -25.88
N ALA A 16 9.04 -1.63 -25.02
CA ALA A 16 10.41 -1.89 -25.44
C ALA A 16 10.63 -3.31 -25.94
N THR A 17 9.93 -4.31 -25.36
CA THR A 17 10.07 -5.72 -25.74
C THR A 17 9.36 -6.05 -27.05
N ASP A 18 8.19 -5.47 -27.31
CA ASP A 18 7.45 -5.68 -28.55
C ASP A 18 6.67 -4.41 -28.93
N PRO A 19 7.33 -3.43 -29.60
CA PRO A 19 6.69 -2.17 -29.95
C PRO A 19 5.61 -2.34 -31.03
N ILE A 20 5.72 -3.37 -31.86
CA ILE A 20 4.82 -3.64 -32.99
C ILE A 20 3.45 -4.16 -32.49
N ASN A 21 3.44 -4.92 -31.39
CA ASN A 21 2.20 -5.46 -30.81
C ASN A 21 1.79 -4.84 -29.47
N TYR A 22 2.52 -3.82 -29.00
CA TYR A 22 2.16 -3.11 -27.77
C TYR A 22 0.75 -2.52 -27.84
N GLY A 23 -0.11 -2.93 -26.91
CA GLY A 23 -1.51 -2.50 -26.83
C GLY A 23 -2.50 -3.39 -27.57
N LYS A 24 -2.05 -4.38 -28.35
CA LYS A 24 -2.94 -5.40 -28.93
C LYS A 24 -3.34 -6.39 -27.84
N LYS A 25 -4.65 -6.53 -27.60
CA LYS A 25 -5.18 -7.53 -26.66
C LYS A 25 -5.01 -8.92 -27.27
N GLN A 26 -4.09 -9.73 -26.73
CA GLN A 26 -4.10 -11.16 -27.02
C GLN A 26 -5.37 -11.76 -26.41
N LYS A 27 -6.18 -12.46 -27.22
CA LYS A 27 -7.33 -13.23 -26.71
C LYS A 27 -6.77 -14.44 -25.96
N LEU A 28 -6.67 -14.33 -24.64
CA LEU A 28 -6.40 -15.49 -23.78
C LEU A 28 -7.65 -16.38 -23.76
N PRO A 29 -7.53 -17.72 -23.85
CA PRO A 29 -8.68 -18.61 -23.67
C PRO A 29 -9.35 -18.32 -22.32
N GLN A 30 -10.67 -18.15 -22.34
CA GLN A 30 -11.47 -18.01 -21.13
C GLN A 30 -11.49 -19.36 -20.41
N THR A 31 -10.63 -19.53 -19.41
CA THR A 31 -10.84 -20.57 -18.40
C THR A 31 -11.43 -19.88 -17.18
N THR A 32 -12.75 -20.02 -17.06
CA THR A 32 -13.51 -19.66 -15.86
C THR A 32 -12.99 -20.49 -14.70
N GLN A 33 -12.09 -19.91 -13.90
CA GLN A 33 -11.94 -20.24 -12.50
C GLN A 33 -11.87 -18.94 -11.73
N HIS A 34 -12.95 -18.68 -10.98
CA HIS A 34 -12.94 -17.71 -9.89
C HIS A 34 -11.70 -17.94 -9.04
N PRO A 35 -10.87 -16.92 -8.75
CA PRO A 35 -9.81 -17.07 -7.77
C PRO A 35 -10.45 -17.38 -6.42
N HIS A 36 -10.44 -18.66 -6.06
CA HIS A 36 -10.58 -19.12 -4.69
C HIS A 36 -9.50 -18.37 -3.90
N LEU A 37 -9.91 -17.53 -2.94
CA LEU A 37 -8.97 -16.84 -2.05
C LEU A 37 -8.10 -17.93 -1.38
N PRO A 38 -6.77 -17.96 -1.61
CA PRO A 38 -5.94 -18.92 -0.93
C PRO A 38 -5.86 -18.50 0.54
N ILE A 39 -6.55 -19.28 1.37
CA ILE A 39 -6.22 -19.43 2.79
C ILE A 39 -4.72 -19.76 2.86
N GLY A 40 -3.96 -18.77 3.31
CA GLY A 40 -2.52 -18.84 3.44
C GLY A 40 -2.11 -18.25 4.77
N LYS A 41 -1.87 -19.13 5.74
CA LYS A 41 -1.17 -18.87 7.00
C LYS A 41 0.24 -18.35 6.70
N ARG A 42 0.40 -17.10 6.27
CA ARG A 42 1.72 -16.53 5.93
C ARG A 42 1.68 -15.01 5.76
N HIS A 43 1.46 -14.21 6.81
CA HIS A 43 2.00 -12.85 6.85
C HIS A 43 1.88 -12.13 8.19
N ASN A 44 2.87 -12.34 9.06
CA ASN A 44 3.25 -11.31 10.05
C ASN A 44 4.42 -10.44 9.56
N SER A 45 5.09 -10.81 8.46
CA SER A 45 6.20 -10.06 7.87
C SER A 45 5.78 -8.89 6.96
N ARG A 46 4.53 -8.84 6.47
CA ARG A 46 4.03 -7.70 5.65
C ARG A 46 3.56 -6.52 6.47
N LEU A 47 3.20 -6.73 7.74
CA LEU A 47 2.91 -5.62 8.66
C LEU A 47 4.17 -4.80 8.99
N GLN A 48 5.37 -5.35 8.74
CA GLN A 48 6.64 -4.61 8.81
C GLN A 48 6.87 -3.67 7.60
N HIS A 49 6.04 -3.75 6.56
CA HIS A 49 6.18 -2.97 5.32
C HIS A 49 5.19 -1.79 5.23
N TYR A 50 4.61 -1.34 6.35
CA TYR A 50 4.08 0.01 6.44
C TYR A 50 5.24 0.93 6.78
N LYS A 51 5.99 1.31 5.73
CA LYS A 51 7.26 2.05 5.85
C LYS A 51 7.11 3.39 6.59
N GLY A 52 5.93 4.02 6.62
CA GLY A 52 5.70 5.24 7.39
C GLY A 52 4.80 5.04 8.61
N LEU A 53 5.18 5.60 9.76
CA LEU A 53 4.20 5.99 10.78
C LEU A 53 3.23 6.98 10.13
N ASN A 54 2.05 6.51 9.75
CA ASN A 54 0.89 7.32 9.40
C ASN A 54 -0.32 6.81 10.17
N LEU A 55 -1.39 7.60 10.20
CA LEU A 55 -2.60 7.27 10.97
C LEU A 55 -3.18 5.90 10.61
N CYS A 56 -3.24 5.57 9.32
CA CYS A 56 -3.70 4.26 8.85
C CYS A 56 -2.80 3.12 9.36
N GLY A 57 -1.49 3.31 9.35
CA GLY A 57 -0.52 2.35 9.87
C GLY A 57 -0.64 2.15 11.38
N ILE A 58 -0.94 3.21 12.14
CA ILE A 58 -1.20 3.13 13.58
C ILE A 58 -2.47 2.29 13.82
N LEU A 59 -3.57 2.64 13.16
CA LEU A 59 -4.84 1.92 13.28
C LEU A 59 -4.71 0.45 12.91
N VAL A 60 -4.07 0.11 11.80
CA VAL A 60 -3.88 -1.29 11.38
C VAL A 60 -3.07 -2.06 12.42
N ARG A 61 -2.00 -1.47 12.99
CA ARG A 61 -1.21 -2.15 14.03
C ARG A 61 -2.01 -2.39 15.30
N HIS A 62 -2.90 -1.48 15.67
CA HIS A 62 -3.76 -1.60 16.85
C HIS A 62 -4.88 -2.62 16.62
N VAL A 63 -5.63 -2.50 15.52
CA VAL A 63 -6.76 -3.38 15.18
C VAL A 63 -6.33 -4.84 15.05
N TYR A 64 -5.16 -5.10 14.49
CA TYR A 64 -4.60 -6.45 14.33
C TYR A 64 -3.55 -6.82 15.39
N ARG A 65 -3.48 -6.06 16.50
CA ARG A 65 -2.58 -6.35 17.60
C ARG A 65 -2.81 -7.78 18.11
N HIS A 66 -1.74 -8.44 18.52
CA HIS A 66 -1.76 -9.84 18.97
C HIS A 66 -2.17 -10.88 17.91
N GLY A 67 -2.11 -10.53 16.62
CA GLY A 67 -2.42 -11.46 15.54
C GLY A 67 -3.91 -11.80 15.45
N LYS A 68 -4.79 -10.92 15.98
CA LYS A 68 -6.24 -11.06 15.90
C LYS A 68 -6.66 -11.13 14.44
N GLN A 69 -7.48 -12.12 14.09
CA GLN A 69 -8.12 -12.22 12.79
C GLN A 69 -9.57 -11.78 12.93
N LEU A 70 -9.97 -10.80 12.13
CA LEU A 70 -11.33 -10.26 12.11
C LEU A 70 -12.02 -10.81 10.85
N ASN A 71 -12.77 -11.90 11.04
CA ASN A 71 -13.39 -12.63 9.92
C ASN A 71 -14.75 -12.04 9.53
N ILE A 72 -15.31 -11.15 10.34
CA ILE A 72 -16.61 -10.51 10.13
C ILE A 72 -16.38 -9.00 10.00
N ILE A 73 -17.03 -8.39 9.01
CA ILE A 73 -16.93 -6.95 8.75
C ILE A 73 -17.37 -6.13 9.98
N GLN A 74 -18.35 -6.61 10.73
CA GLN A 74 -18.83 -5.97 11.95
C GLN A 74 -17.72 -5.88 13.01
N ASP A 75 -17.04 -6.99 13.29
CA ASP A 75 -15.91 -7.02 14.23
C ASP A 75 -14.78 -6.08 13.81
N LEU A 76 -14.54 -5.97 12.49
CA LEU A 76 -13.56 -5.02 11.95
C LEU A 76 -14.00 -3.57 12.21
N LYS A 77 -15.28 -3.23 11.99
CA LYS A 77 -15.81 -1.89 12.27
C LYS A 77 -15.71 -1.55 13.75
N ASP A 78 -16.08 -2.48 14.62
CA ASP A 78 -16.11 -2.26 16.06
C ASP A 78 -14.69 -2.16 16.64
N ALA A 79 -13.77 -3.03 16.20
CA ALA A 79 -12.35 -2.91 16.55
C ALA A 79 -11.74 -1.61 16.03
N THR A 80 -12.06 -1.19 14.81
CA THR A 80 -11.53 0.07 14.26
C THR A 80 -12.02 1.28 15.05
N LYS A 81 -13.29 1.30 15.47
CA LYS A 81 -13.84 2.36 16.32
C LYS A 81 -13.16 2.38 17.70
N ALA A 82 -13.07 1.22 18.34
CA ALA A 82 -12.45 1.08 19.66
C ALA A 82 -10.99 1.53 19.68
N GLU A 83 -10.24 1.33 18.59
CA GLU A 83 -8.85 1.76 18.47
C GLU A 83 -8.69 3.20 17.95
N TRP A 84 -9.74 3.78 17.36
CA TRP A 84 -9.77 5.18 16.92
C TRP A 84 -10.00 6.14 18.08
N ASP A 85 -10.98 5.84 18.95
CA ASP A 85 -11.39 6.70 20.06
C ASP A 85 -10.25 7.12 21.02
N PRO A 86 -9.27 6.27 21.37
CA PRO A 86 -8.17 6.66 22.25
C PRO A 86 -7.06 7.46 21.55
N ILE A 87 -7.07 7.61 20.22
CA ILE A 87 -6.04 8.37 19.50
C ILE A 87 -6.13 9.84 19.89
N THR A 88 -5.06 10.34 20.47
CA THR A 88 -5.04 11.71 21.00
C THR A 88 -4.69 12.74 19.93
N GLU A 89 -5.14 13.97 20.11
CA GLU A 89 -4.75 15.10 19.24
C GLU A 89 -3.22 15.30 19.23
N ALA A 90 -2.54 15.00 20.34
CA ALA A 90 -1.08 15.07 20.44
C ALA A 90 -0.39 14.09 19.48
N GLU A 91 -0.87 12.84 19.38
CA GLU A 91 -0.35 11.85 18.43
C GLU A 91 -0.57 12.31 16.97
N LEU A 92 -1.72 12.91 16.67
CA LEU A 92 -1.97 13.48 15.33
C LEU A 92 -1.04 14.67 15.04
N LYS A 93 -0.83 15.56 16.01
CA LYS A 93 0.08 16.71 15.86
C LYS A 93 1.52 16.26 15.64
N THR A 94 2.01 15.26 16.36
CA THR A 94 3.36 14.72 16.13
C THR A 94 3.52 14.14 14.73
N LEU A 95 2.48 13.53 14.16
CA LEU A 95 2.50 13.06 12.78
C LEU A 95 2.64 14.22 11.77
N VAL A 96 1.90 15.30 11.97
CA VAL A 96 1.96 16.51 11.12
C VAL A 96 3.33 17.19 11.23
N VAL A 97 3.85 17.34 12.45
CA VAL A 97 5.16 17.94 12.73
C VAL A 97 6.30 17.19 12.01
N ASN A 98 6.14 15.89 11.77
CA ASN A 98 7.13 15.09 11.05
C ASN A 98 6.98 15.11 9.51
N MET A 99 5.93 15.72 8.95
CA MET A 99 5.75 15.79 7.48
C MET A 99 6.90 16.51 6.75
N PRO A 100 7.46 17.63 7.25
CA PRO A 100 8.62 18.27 6.61
C PRO A 100 9.84 17.34 6.49
N ASN A 101 10.07 16.46 7.47
CA ASN A 101 11.17 15.50 7.42
C ASN A 101 11.04 14.53 6.23
N ARG A 102 9.81 14.18 5.83
CA ARG A 102 9.54 13.34 4.66
C ARG A 102 9.91 14.08 3.38
N VAL A 103 9.54 15.35 3.27
CA VAL A 103 9.86 16.20 2.11
C VAL A 103 11.37 16.38 1.98
N ILE A 104 12.06 16.65 3.09
CA ILE A 104 13.53 16.75 3.13
C ILE A 104 14.17 15.45 2.62
N GLU A 105 13.67 14.28 3.04
CA GLU A 105 14.20 13.00 2.59
C GLU A 105 13.97 12.75 1.10
N VAL A 106 12.81 13.13 0.54
CA VAL A 106 12.54 13.06 -0.91
C VAL A 106 13.55 13.92 -1.68
N ILE A 107 13.85 15.13 -1.19
CA ILE A 107 14.84 16.02 -1.80
C ILE A 107 16.23 15.38 -1.76
N GLN A 108 16.65 14.87 -0.61
CA GLN A 108 17.96 14.22 -0.42
C GLN A 108 18.12 12.98 -1.31
N LYS A 109 17.03 12.27 -1.60
CA LYS A 109 17.02 11.09 -2.44
C LYS A 109 16.72 11.38 -3.92
N PHE A 110 16.69 12.64 -4.33
CA PHE A 110 16.38 13.04 -5.71
C PHE A 110 15.06 12.45 -6.23
N GLY A 111 14.04 12.39 -5.39
CA GLY A 111 12.74 11.79 -5.71
C GLY A 111 12.66 10.27 -5.52
N GLY A 112 13.71 9.63 -5.01
CA GLY A 112 13.73 8.20 -4.71
C GLY A 112 12.96 7.79 -3.45
N ASP A 113 12.81 6.49 -3.24
CA ASP A 113 12.02 5.91 -2.16
C ASP A 113 12.49 6.37 -0.76
N THR A 114 11.55 6.90 0.01
CA THR A 114 11.79 7.28 1.41
C THR A 114 11.69 6.08 2.35
N LYS A 115 12.23 6.23 3.57
CA LYS A 115 12.00 5.28 4.65
C LYS A 115 10.58 5.34 5.18
N TYR A 116 9.83 6.41 4.89
CA TYR A 116 8.40 6.61 5.19
C TYR A 116 7.48 6.04 4.11
#